data_AF-A0A9W6B9Q9-F1
#
_entry.id   AF-A0A9W6B9Q9-F1
#
_cell.length_a   1.000
_cell.length_b   1.000
_cell.length_c   1.000
_cell.angle_alpha   90.00
_cell.angle_beta   90.00
_cell.angle_gamma   90.00
#
_symmetry.space_group_name_H-M   'P 1'
#
loop_
_entity.id
_entity.type
_entity.pdbx_description
1 polymer ?
#
loop_
_entity_poly.entity_id
_entity_poly.type
_entity_poly.pdbx_seq_one_letter_code
_entity_poly.pdbx_strand_id
1 'polypeptide(L)'
;MRMLGGSGASAAPRGTQFRAMQASQLATRLAAAVPPCRQRGRLIVAMAKPWRPSMDDVDSISRGGPAKVRGTGSRRIPHRLNAEERTLYDLAKKKGFLAVRGTAYRKFRHGNPLPNIFRQWCDSRGQLCVVVEQDPLGSGGVDRLVVDLAPLRVEDTERVEELLTALAAEVGLRRVGYGERPPDALPFNILPPDDESDQQAVVEAAVVEQAVAERLAAGSTAATAIADAGATADATADATAPEPAVGAAGAACWSRESDAASRGSGSGGASSSSGDGGAAGSEPESAAAAAETLRRAVAVQAEAVRQLKADLVRAEITVAAAATAAAQRESDDASPAVTSAAEPLQAAPHEHHQQQQSQQPQHQQQEEKEKEEQGHASPQPGPRVVGAAASEDAGRGAAPAVVDGGAAAGGTLRAPRRSPLEHYYRLPIWQIHAVPLFFEGGRAAAKEFAGQAVQRVAAAAAAASASAAQGAERQAPAAAAAAATRPR
;
A
#
# COMPACT_ATOMS: atom_id res chain seq x y z
N MET A 1 14.69 -73.59 -47.35
CA MET A 1 15.18 -74.03 -46.00
C MET A 1 15.09 -72.83 -45.07
N ARG A 2 14.56 -72.92 -43.83
CA ARG A 2 15.21 -73.44 -42.59
C ARG A 2 16.60 -72.77 -42.37
N MET A 3 16.93 -72.13 -41.24
CA MET A 3 16.30 -71.95 -39.91
C MET A 3 16.38 -70.47 -39.47
N LEU A 4 15.41 -69.89 -38.73
CA LEU A 4 15.32 -69.74 -37.26
C LEU A 4 16.57 -69.23 -36.52
N GLY A 5 16.38 -68.23 -35.65
CA GLY A 5 17.36 -67.62 -34.75
C GLY A 5 17.53 -66.10 -34.99
N GLY A 6 17.30 -65.18 -34.05
CA GLY A 6 16.77 -65.30 -32.68
C GLY A 6 17.72 -64.76 -31.60
N SER A 7 17.55 -63.51 -31.18
CA SER A 7 18.07 -62.98 -29.91
C SER A 7 17.37 -61.67 -29.55
N GLY A 8 16.94 -61.51 -28.29
CA GLY A 8 16.34 -60.29 -27.77
C GLY A 8 17.28 -59.57 -26.82
N ALA A 9 17.68 -58.34 -27.16
CA ALA A 9 18.52 -57.50 -26.30
C ALA A 9 17.64 -56.58 -25.43
N SER A 10 17.47 -56.92 -24.15
CA SER A 10 16.74 -56.07 -23.21
C SER A 10 17.57 -54.84 -22.82
N ALA A 11 17.04 -53.64 -23.09
CA ALA A 11 17.71 -52.37 -22.84
C ALA A 11 17.53 -51.90 -21.39
N ALA A 12 18.43 -52.30 -20.50
CA ALA A 12 18.43 -51.85 -19.10
C ALA A 12 18.77 -50.34 -18.98
N PRO A 13 17.95 -49.51 -18.31
CA PRO A 13 18.13 -48.06 -18.26
C PRO A 13 19.27 -47.64 -17.31
N ARG A 14 20.48 -47.43 -17.85
CA ARG A 14 21.63 -46.85 -17.13
C ARG A 14 21.47 -45.34 -16.91
N GLY A 15 20.50 -44.92 -16.09
CA GLY A 15 20.08 -43.51 -15.99
C GLY A 15 20.04 -42.86 -14.58
N THR A 16 20.18 -43.62 -13.49
CA THR A 16 19.83 -43.12 -12.14
C THR A 16 20.98 -42.55 -11.31
N GLN A 17 22.21 -43.03 -11.45
CA GLN A 17 23.30 -42.69 -10.51
C GLN A 17 23.83 -41.24 -10.65
N PHE A 18 23.82 -40.66 -11.87
CA PHE A 18 24.33 -39.28 -12.07
C PHE A 18 23.46 -38.18 -11.44
N ARG A 19 22.15 -38.41 -11.25
CA ARG A 19 21.25 -37.42 -10.63
C ARG A 19 21.45 -37.31 -9.11
N ALA A 20 21.75 -38.41 -8.42
CA ALA A 20 21.97 -38.42 -6.98
C ALA A 20 23.19 -37.57 -6.57
N MET A 21 24.27 -37.62 -7.36
CA MET A 21 25.52 -36.93 -7.03
C MET A 21 25.41 -35.39 -7.17
N GLN A 22 24.62 -34.88 -8.11
CA GLN A 22 24.36 -33.43 -8.25
C GLN A 22 23.47 -32.88 -7.12
N ALA A 23 22.47 -33.66 -6.66
CA ALA A 23 21.60 -33.26 -5.55
C ALA A 23 22.40 -33.05 -4.25
N SER A 24 23.35 -33.95 -3.95
CA SER A 24 24.24 -33.84 -2.79
C SER A 24 25.10 -32.58 -2.82
N GLN A 25 25.68 -32.22 -3.98
CA GLN A 25 26.55 -31.04 -4.09
C GLN A 25 25.78 -29.70 -3.97
N LEU A 26 24.50 -29.67 -4.32
CA LEU A 26 23.64 -28.49 -4.11
C LEU A 26 23.25 -28.33 -2.64
N ALA A 27 22.87 -29.41 -1.95
CA ALA A 27 22.55 -29.38 -0.52
C ALA A 27 23.74 -28.86 0.32
N THR A 28 24.96 -29.33 0.05
CA THR A 28 26.16 -28.90 0.77
C THR A 28 26.52 -27.42 0.53
N ARG A 29 26.14 -26.85 -0.63
CA ARG A 29 26.34 -25.40 -0.90
C ARG A 29 25.30 -24.51 -0.22
N LEU A 30 24.11 -25.01 0.11
CA LEU A 30 23.13 -24.28 0.92
C LEU A 30 23.49 -24.27 2.41
N ALA A 31 24.23 -25.28 2.89
CA ALA A 31 24.77 -25.32 4.25
C ALA A 31 26.02 -24.42 4.45
N ALA A 32 26.58 -23.84 3.38
CA ALA A 32 27.82 -23.08 3.40
C ALA A 32 27.64 -21.64 3.92
N ALA A 33 27.30 -21.53 5.20
CA ALA A 33 27.44 -20.34 6.05
C ALA A 33 27.10 -18.99 5.38
N VAL A 34 25.80 -18.70 5.24
CA VAL A 34 25.36 -17.30 5.37
C VAL A 34 25.83 -16.83 6.74
N PRO A 35 26.78 -15.87 6.85
CA PRO A 35 27.24 -15.43 8.16
C PRO A 35 26.04 -14.82 8.90
N PRO A 36 25.84 -15.12 10.19
CA PRO A 36 24.70 -14.59 10.93
C PRO A 36 24.78 -13.07 10.91
N CYS A 37 23.93 -12.47 10.05
CA CYS A 37 23.88 -11.02 9.89
C CYS A 37 23.55 -10.46 11.27
N ARG A 38 24.49 -9.71 11.86
CA ARG A 38 24.37 -9.21 13.22
C ARG A 38 23.26 -8.17 13.26
N GLN A 39 22.02 -8.64 13.38
CA GLN A 39 20.87 -7.92 13.90
C GLN A 39 21.18 -7.54 15.34
N ARG A 40 22.07 -6.56 15.50
CA ARG A 40 22.25 -5.81 16.74
C ARG A 40 20.85 -5.35 17.13
N GLY A 41 20.31 -5.89 18.22
CA GLY A 41 18.99 -5.54 18.71
C GLY A 41 18.89 -4.03 18.79
N ARG A 42 18.11 -3.43 17.89
CA ARG A 42 17.88 -1.99 17.91
C ARG A 42 16.96 -1.72 19.09
N LEU A 43 17.58 -1.43 20.23
CA LEU A 43 16.98 -0.75 21.37
C LEU A 43 15.97 0.28 20.84
N ILE A 44 14.72 0.17 21.29
CA ILE A 44 13.57 0.91 20.75
C ILE A 44 13.93 2.39 20.73
N VAL A 45 14.08 2.92 19.51
CA VAL A 45 14.73 4.20 19.30
C VAL A 45 13.76 5.30 19.69
N ALA A 46 14.11 6.10 20.70
CA ALA A 46 13.40 7.33 21.05
C ALA A 46 13.16 8.14 19.77
N MET A 47 11.87 8.31 19.41
CA MET A 47 11.42 8.24 18.01
C MET A 47 12.31 9.03 17.04
N ALA A 48 13.13 8.29 16.28
CA ALA A 48 14.06 8.88 15.33
C ALA A 48 13.30 9.74 14.32
N LYS A 49 13.63 11.04 14.27
CA LYS A 49 13.05 12.01 13.34
C LYS A 49 12.94 11.38 11.95
N PRO A 50 11.73 11.29 11.37
CA PRO A 50 11.50 10.44 10.21
C PRO A 50 12.34 10.88 9.04
N TRP A 51 12.84 9.92 8.27
CA TRP A 51 13.72 10.21 7.15
C TRP A 51 12.96 11.01 6.09
N ARG A 52 13.52 12.14 5.69
CA ARG A 52 12.98 13.03 4.65
C ARG A 52 14.09 13.35 3.65
N PRO A 53 13.78 13.44 2.35
CA PRO A 53 14.76 13.80 1.34
C PRO A 53 15.20 15.26 1.50
N SER A 54 16.44 15.58 1.11
CA SER A 54 16.90 16.98 1.07
C SER A 54 16.21 17.73 -0.08
N MET A 55 15.87 19.01 0.14
CA MET A 55 15.36 19.88 -0.94
C MET A 55 16.32 19.94 -2.13
N ASP A 56 17.64 19.92 -1.89
CA ASP A 56 18.67 19.83 -2.94
C ASP A 56 18.51 18.60 -3.83
N ASP A 57 18.25 17.44 -3.21
CA ASP A 57 18.15 16.16 -3.91
C ASP A 57 16.87 16.12 -4.74
N VAL A 58 15.76 16.62 -4.20
CA VAL A 58 14.48 16.76 -4.91
C VAL A 58 14.64 17.71 -6.11
N ASP A 59 15.22 18.89 -5.91
CA ASP A 59 15.44 19.85 -7.00
C ASP A 59 16.47 19.33 -8.03
N SER A 60 17.47 18.54 -7.63
CA SER A 60 18.40 17.84 -8.54
C SER A 60 17.69 16.78 -9.40
N ILE A 61 16.97 15.84 -8.76
CA ILE A 61 16.18 14.81 -9.44
C ILE A 61 15.20 15.45 -10.42
N SER A 62 14.53 16.54 -10.03
CA SER A 62 13.57 17.26 -10.87
C SER A 62 14.17 17.74 -12.20
N ARG A 63 15.49 17.99 -12.25
CA ARG A 63 16.24 18.42 -13.45
C ARG A 63 16.75 17.24 -14.27
N GLY A 64 16.71 16.03 -13.70
CA GLY A 64 17.35 14.81 -14.22
C GLY A 64 18.76 14.58 -13.69
N GLY A 65 19.19 15.32 -12.66
CA GLY A 65 20.45 15.08 -11.96
C GLY A 65 20.37 13.95 -10.94
N PRO A 66 21.51 13.42 -10.47
CA PRO A 66 21.55 12.47 -9.36
C PRO A 66 21.21 13.16 -8.03
N ALA A 67 20.61 12.42 -7.11
CA ALA A 67 20.53 12.78 -5.70
C ALA A 67 21.82 12.39 -4.96
N LYS A 68 22.17 13.14 -3.91
CA LYS A 68 23.27 12.84 -2.98
C LYS A 68 22.97 11.58 -2.17
N VAL A 69 21.71 11.40 -1.74
CA VAL A 69 21.27 10.24 -0.96
C VAL A 69 20.59 9.20 -1.86
N ARG A 70 21.03 7.94 -1.78
CA ARG A 70 20.40 6.79 -2.46
C ARG A 70 19.02 6.53 -1.85
N GLY A 71 17.99 6.41 -2.70
CA GLY A 71 16.60 6.19 -2.29
C GLY A 71 15.70 7.42 -2.41
N THR A 72 16.27 8.63 -2.50
CA THR A 72 15.49 9.87 -2.65
C THR A 72 14.59 9.87 -3.89
N GLY A 73 15.02 9.26 -5.00
CA GLY A 73 14.20 9.02 -6.18
C GLY A 73 14.27 7.58 -6.67
N SER A 74 13.15 7.08 -7.21
CA SER A 74 13.06 5.79 -7.91
C SER A 74 13.29 5.93 -9.41
N ARG A 75 13.84 4.88 -10.05
CA ARG A 75 13.91 4.76 -11.51
C ARG A 75 12.58 4.30 -12.14
N ARG A 76 11.71 3.64 -11.37
CA ARG A 76 10.39 3.14 -11.80
C ARG A 76 9.33 4.26 -11.90
N ILE A 77 9.58 5.45 -11.32
CA ILE A 77 8.65 6.60 -11.33
C ILE A 77 9.28 7.77 -12.12
N PRO A 78 8.54 8.47 -12.99
CA PRO A 78 9.05 9.66 -13.66
C PRO A 78 9.10 10.86 -12.70
N HIS A 79 10.26 11.52 -12.61
CA HIS A 79 10.46 12.74 -11.78
C HIS A 79 11.03 13.94 -12.56
N ARG A 80 11.59 13.74 -13.76
CA ARG A 80 12.26 14.78 -14.54
C ARG A 80 11.25 15.68 -15.26
N LEU A 81 11.33 16.98 -15.00
CA LEU A 81 10.44 18.00 -15.58
C LEU A 81 10.97 18.57 -16.90
N ASN A 82 10.04 18.94 -17.79
CA ASN A 82 10.23 19.82 -18.94
C ASN A 82 10.29 21.31 -18.49
N ALA A 83 10.50 22.22 -19.43
CA ALA A 83 10.53 23.67 -19.17
C ALA A 83 9.20 24.25 -18.65
N GLU A 84 8.06 23.81 -19.19
CA GLU A 84 6.73 24.25 -18.74
C GLU A 84 6.38 23.69 -17.35
N GLU A 85 6.67 22.41 -17.12
CA GLU A 85 6.48 21.79 -15.81
C GLU A 85 7.39 22.42 -14.76
N ARG A 86 8.60 22.87 -15.12
CA ARG A 86 9.51 23.63 -14.26
C ARG A 86 8.86 24.92 -13.76
N THR A 87 8.29 25.73 -14.65
CA THR A 87 7.70 27.02 -14.23
C THR A 87 6.47 26.80 -13.35
N LEU A 88 5.65 25.79 -13.64
CA LEU A 88 4.54 25.38 -12.76
C LEU A 88 5.03 24.87 -11.39
N TYR A 89 6.09 24.07 -11.34
CA TYR A 89 6.71 23.59 -10.09
C TYR A 89 7.31 24.72 -9.26
N ASP A 90 8.06 25.65 -9.86
CA ASP A 90 8.65 26.77 -9.14
C ASP A 90 7.59 27.81 -8.69
N LEU A 91 6.45 27.90 -9.39
CA LEU A 91 5.25 28.62 -8.91
C LEU A 91 4.56 27.87 -7.76
N ALA A 92 4.46 26.54 -7.83
CA ALA A 92 3.87 25.72 -6.77
C ALA A 92 4.69 25.78 -5.47
N LYS A 93 6.03 25.76 -5.57
CA LYS A 93 6.95 25.97 -4.43
C LYS A 93 6.72 27.32 -3.71
N LYS A 94 6.33 28.36 -4.45
CA LYS A 94 6.00 29.70 -3.90
C LYS A 94 4.59 29.76 -3.31
N LYS A 95 3.61 29.06 -3.89
CA LYS A 95 2.20 29.06 -3.47
C LYS A 95 1.88 28.08 -2.34
N GLY A 96 2.70 27.05 -2.16
CA GLY A 96 2.43 25.94 -1.24
C GLY A 96 1.55 24.83 -1.83
N PHE A 97 0.88 25.06 -2.96
CA PHE A 97 0.06 24.09 -3.69
C PHE A 97 0.38 24.04 -5.18
N LEU A 98 0.16 22.88 -5.80
CA LEU A 98 0.28 22.66 -7.24
C LEU A 98 -1.08 22.89 -7.92
N ALA A 99 -1.07 23.55 -9.08
CA ALA A 99 -2.23 23.66 -9.96
C ALA A 99 -1.85 23.23 -11.38
N VAL A 100 -2.63 22.31 -11.95
CA VAL A 100 -2.40 21.68 -13.26
C VAL A 100 -3.69 21.62 -14.06
N ARG A 101 -3.62 21.52 -15.39
CA ARG A 101 -4.78 21.35 -16.26
C ARG A 101 -5.01 19.85 -16.49
N GLY A 102 -6.18 19.34 -16.12
CA GLY A 102 -6.42 17.90 -16.00
C GLY A 102 -5.46 17.23 -14.99
N THR A 103 -5.12 15.97 -15.23
CA THR A 103 -4.29 15.12 -14.33
C THR A 103 -2.78 15.31 -14.47
N ALA A 104 -2.31 16.19 -15.37
CA ALA A 104 -0.91 16.32 -15.77
C ALA A 104 -0.24 15.05 -16.34
N TYR A 105 -1.01 14.07 -16.81
CA TYR A 105 -0.48 12.80 -17.35
C TYR A 105 0.28 12.96 -18.67
N ARG A 106 1.46 12.33 -18.77
CA ARG A 106 2.32 12.39 -19.96
C ARG A 106 2.41 11.06 -20.69
N LYS A 107 1.75 10.97 -21.85
CA LYS A 107 1.79 9.81 -22.77
C LYS A 107 3.22 9.32 -23.08
N PHE A 108 4.17 10.22 -23.31
CA PHE A 108 5.56 9.88 -23.67
C PHE A 108 6.49 9.50 -22.51
N ARG A 109 6.05 9.61 -21.24
CA ARG A 109 6.87 9.27 -20.05
C ARG A 109 6.13 8.46 -18.99
N HIS A 110 4.94 7.94 -19.32
CA HIS A 110 4.10 7.07 -18.49
C HIS A 110 3.97 7.53 -17.03
N GLY A 111 3.14 8.56 -16.81
CA GLY A 111 2.83 9.07 -15.47
C GLY A 111 2.95 10.59 -15.37
N ASN A 112 3.01 11.06 -14.13
CA ASN A 112 2.69 12.43 -13.76
C ASN A 112 3.89 13.08 -13.01
N PRO A 113 5.02 13.36 -13.68
CA PRO A 113 6.26 13.75 -13.00
C PRO A 113 6.16 15.05 -12.21
N LEU A 114 5.30 15.99 -12.62
CA LEU A 114 5.08 17.26 -11.93
C LEU A 114 4.41 17.07 -10.55
N PRO A 115 3.25 16.39 -10.42
CA PRO A 115 2.75 15.94 -9.12
C PRO A 115 3.72 15.04 -8.32
N ASN A 116 4.42 14.10 -8.97
CA ASN A 116 5.35 13.19 -8.28
C ASN A 116 6.47 13.95 -7.54
N ILE A 117 7.11 14.90 -8.22
CA ILE A 117 8.22 15.67 -7.63
C ILE A 117 7.72 16.75 -6.67
N PHE A 118 6.51 17.29 -6.89
CA PHE A 118 5.87 18.19 -5.92
C PHE A 118 5.52 17.46 -4.61
N ARG A 119 5.03 16.21 -4.68
CA ARG A 119 4.82 15.34 -3.50
C ARG A 119 6.12 15.08 -2.73
N GLN A 120 7.24 14.88 -3.43
CA GLN A 120 8.58 14.76 -2.81
C GLN A 120 9.04 16.08 -2.16
N TRP A 121 8.78 17.22 -2.79
CA TRP A 121 9.09 18.52 -2.20
C TRP A 121 8.26 18.78 -0.93
N CYS A 122 6.97 18.46 -0.94
CA CYS A 122 6.11 18.48 0.25
C CYS A 122 6.67 17.60 1.39
N ASP A 123 7.11 16.37 1.09
CA ASP A 123 7.72 15.47 2.09
C ASP A 123 9.07 15.99 2.61
N SER A 124 9.89 16.63 1.76
CA SER A 124 11.14 17.28 2.20
C SER A 124 10.89 18.41 3.21
N ARG A 125 9.73 19.06 3.13
CA ARG A 125 9.31 20.14 4.04
C ARG A 125 8.48 19.68 5.23
N GLY A 126 7.97 18.45 5.23
CA GLY A 126 6.96 18.02 6.21
C GLY A 126 5.63 18.74 6.08
N GLN A 127 5.29 19.17 4.86
CA GLN A 127 4.07 19.91 4.53
C GLN A 127 3.11 18.99 3.75
N LEU A 128 1.80 19.14 3.94
CA LEU A 128 0.80 18.45 3.10
C LEU A 128 0.93 18.82 1.61
N CYS A 129 0.48 17.92 0.74
CA CYS A 129 0.52 18.10 -0.72
C CYS A 129 -0.90 18.36 -1.24
N VAL A 130 -1.18 19.59 -1.72
CA VAL A 130 -2.41 19.89 -2.47
C VAL A 130 -2.11 19.94 -3.96
N VAL A 131 -2.90 19.20 -4.73
CA VAL A 131 -2.95 19.29 -6.20
C VAL A 131 -4.36 19.73 -6.61
N VAL A 132 -4.45 20.85 -7.33
CA VAL A 132 -5.69 21.34 -7.97
C VAL A 132 -5.65 20.94 -9.45
N GLU A 133 -6.51 20.00 -9.82
CA GLU A 133 -6.76 19.53 -11.18
C GLU A 133 -7.83 20.45 -11.80
N GLN A 134 -7.37 21.43 -12.56
CA GLN A 134 -8.23 22.39 -13.23
C GLN A 134 -8.94 21.74 -14.42
N ASP A 135 -10.24 22.02 -14.57
CA ASP A 135 -11.03 21.60 -15.73
C ASP A 135 -10.27 21.91 -17.05
N PRO A 136 -10.02 20.89 -17.90
CA PRO A 136 -9.27 21.04 -19.13
C PRO A 136 -10.00 21.84 -20.22
N LEU A 137 -11.30 22.10 -20.11
CA LEU A 137 -12.00 23.05 -21.00
C LEU A 137 -11.84 24.49 -20.47
N GLY A 138 -12.07 24.68 -19.17
CA GLY A 138 -12.00 25.95 -18.46
C GLY A 138 -13.30 26.77 -18.55
N SER A 139 -14.35 26.20 -19.13
CA SER A 139 -15.66 26.82 -19.43
C SER A 139 -16.59 26.83 -18.21
N GLY A 140 -16.08 27.18 -17.03
CA GLY A 140 -16.82 27.11 -15.77
C GLY A 140 -16.99 25.70 -15.18
N GLY A 141 -16.27 24.69 -15.70
CA GLY A 141 -16.27 23.35 -15.14
C GLY A 141 -15.73 23.30 -13.70
N VAL A 142 -16.13 22.25 -12.99
CA VAL A 142 -15.72 22.01 -11.59
C VAL A 142 -14.24 21.64 -11.54
N ASP A 143 -13.43 22.45 -10.83
CA ASP A 143 -12.04 22.12 -10.56
C ASP A 143 -11.99 21.09 -9.42
N ARG A 144 -11.17 20.04 -9.58
CA ARG A 144 -11.02 18.95 -8.60
C ARG A 144 -9.77 19.16 -7.75
N LEU A 145 -9.80 18.70 -6.52
CA LEU A 145 -8.71 18.80 -5.57
C LEU A 145 -8.34 17.44 -4.99
N VAL A 146 -7.05 17.22 -4.83
CA VAL A 146 -6.48 16.08 -4.11
C VAL A 146 -5.54 16.60 -3.04
N VAL A 147 -5.82 16.27 -1.78
CA VAL A 147 -4.95 16.62 -0.63
C VAL A 147 -4.37 15.34 -0.06
N ASP A 148 -3.08 15.10 -0.27
CA ASP A 148 -2.37 13.97 0.35
C ASP A 148 -1.73 14.39 1.67
N LEU A 149 -2.13 13.69 2.73
CA LEU A 149 -1.62 13.89 4.10
C LEU A 149 -0.36 13.09 4.40
N ALA A 150 -0.01 12.08 3.58
CA ALA A 150 1.15 11.22 3.84
C ALA A 150 2.49 11.97 4.03
N PRO A 151 2.80 13.06 3.29
CA PRO A 151 3.97 13.91 3.51
C PRO A 151 4.09 14.53 4.91
N LEU A 152 2.99 14.71 5.65
CA LEU A 152 3.04 15.20 7.03
C LEU A 152 3.76 14.20 7.94
N ARG A 153 3.60 12.89 7.68
CA ARG A 153 4.09 11.78 8.51
C ARG A 153 3.66 11.90 9.99
N VAL A 154 2.40 12.25 10.24
CA VAL A 154 1.78 12.25 11.57
C VAL A 154 0.84 11.04 11.68
N GLU A 155 0.91 10.28 12.78
CA GLU A 155 0.14 9.03 12.98
C GLU A 155 -1.38 9.29 12.96
N ASP A 156 -1.83 10.21 13.81
CA ASP A 156 -3.16 10.79 13.80
C ASP A 156 -3.30 11.80 12.65
N THR A 157 -4.23 11.55 11.72
CA THR A 157 -4.69 12.56 10.75
C THR A 157 -6.14 13.00 10.98
N GLU A 158 -6.88 12.44 11.95
CA GLU A 158 -8.31 12.72 12.15
C GLU A 158 -8.54 14.23 12.33
N ARG A 159 -7.77 14.87 13.22
CA ARG A 159 -7.80 16.33 13.44
C ARG A 159 -7.46 17.18 12.21
N VAL A 160 -6.64 16.64 11.31
CA VAL A 160 -6.26 17.32 10.05
C VAL A 160 -7.35 17.13 9.00
N GLU A 161 -7.96 15.95 8.94
CA GLU A 161 -9.09 15.62 8.07
C GLU A 161 -10.35 16.42 8.47
N GLU A 162 -10.60 16.59 9.77
CA GLU A 162 -11.63 17.48 10.34
C GLU A 162 -11.39 18.94 9.95
N LEU A 163 -10.20 19.49 10.23
CA LEU A 163 -9.82 20.87 9.90
C LEU A 163 -9.99 21.15 8.40
N LEU A 164 -9.55 20.22 7.55
CA LEU A 164 -9.70 20.36 6.10
C LEU A 164 -11.15 20.19 5.63
N THR A 165 -11.97 19.39 6.30
CA THR A 165 -13.40 19.25 5.97
C THR A 165 -14.18 20.50 6.37
N ALA A 166 -13.91 21.06 7.55
CA ALA A 166 -14.49 22.33 8.01
C ALA A 166 -14.08 23.49 7.08
N LEU A 167 -12.80 23.57 6.71
CA LEU A 167 -12.33 24.56 5.73
C LEU A 167 -12.97 24.34 4.35
N ALA A 168 -13.17 23.11 3.89
CA ALA A 168 -13.83 22.85 2.61
C ALA A 168 -15.26 23.39 2.59
N ALA A 169 -16.03 23.17 3.67
CA ALA A 169 -17.36 23.74 3.83
C ALA A 169 -17.35 25.28 3.87
N GLU A 170 -16.37 25.89 4.56
CA GLU A 170 -16.22 27.35 4.67
C GLU A 170 -16.05 28.06 3.32
N VAL A 171 -15.30 27.46 2.38
CA VAL A 171 -15.13 27.97 1.00
C VAL A 171 -16.12 27.36 -0.02
N GLY A 172 -17.11 26.58 0.42
CA GLY A 172 -18.13 26.01 -0.48
C GLY A 172 -17.63 24.92 -1.43
N LEU A 173 -16.67 24.10 -1.00
CA LEU A 173 -16.23 22.90 -1.71
C LEU A 173 -16.96 21.65 -1.21
N ARG A 174 -17.36 20.77 -2.13
CA ARG A 174 -17.93 19.45 -1.79
C ARG A 174 -16.79 18.48 -1.49
N ARG A 175 -16.87 17.77 -0.35
CA ARG A 175 -16.01 16.59 -0.08
C ARG A 175 -16.53 15.41 -0.89
N VAL A 176 -15.64 14.75 -1.64
CA VAL A 176 -15.97 13.64 -2.55
C VAL A 176 -15.58 12.31 -1.88
N GLY A 177 -16.49 11.33 -1.90
CA GLY A 177 -16.27 10.01 -1.29
C GLY A 177 -15.44 9.08 -2.17
N TYR A 178 -14.78 8.08 -1.56
CA TYR A 178 -13.97 7.09 -2.28
C TYR A 178 -14.76 6.25 -3.30
N GLY A 179 -16.09 6.13 -3.14
CA GLY A 179 -16.97 5.48 -4.13
C GLY A 179 -17.20 6.31 -5.39
N GLU A 180 -17.11 7.64 -5.31
CA GLU A 180 -17.22 8.55 -6.46
C GLU A 180 -15.86 8.77 -7.14
N ARG A 181 -14.80 8.87 -6.33
CA ARG A 181 -13.41 8.98 -6.80
C ARG A 181 -12.55 7.89 -6.16
N PRO A 182 -12.21 6.81 -6.89
CA PRO A 182 -11.43 5.70 -6.33
C PRO A 182 -10.01 6.14 -5.97
N PRO A 183 -9.34 5.45 -5.03
CA PRO A 183 -7.97 5.76 -4.62
C PRO A 183 -6.93 5.58 -5.74
N ASP A 184 -7.26 4.91 -6.85
CA ASP A 184 -6.39 4.84 -8.04
C ASP A 184 -6.45 6.10 -8.91
N ALA A 185 -7.47 6.93 -8.76
CA ALA A 185 -7.64 8.19 -9.49
C ALA A 185 -6.78 9.32 -8.88
N LEU A 186 -5.51 9.04 -8.59
CA LEU A 186 -4.56 9.99 -7.99
C LEU A 186 -3.67 10.68 -9.02
N PRO A 187 -3.32 11.96 -8.79
CA PRO A 187 -2.49 12.73 -9.70
C PRO A 187 -1.01 12.34 -9.63
N PHE A 188 -0.60 11.41 -8.77
CA PHE A 188 0.80 10.98 -8.62
C PHE A 188 0.93 9.45 -8.63
N ASN A 189 2.07 8.97 -9.12
CA ASN A 189 2.42 7.55 -9.16
C ASN A 189 2.93 7.10 -7.78
N ILE A 190 2.15 6.29 -7.08
CA ILE A 190 2.62 5.42 -6.00
C ILE A 190 3.10 4.13 -6.66
N LEU A 191 4.26 3.60 -6.25
CA LEU A 191 4.54 2.18 -6.45
C LEU A 191 3.94 1.41 -5.27
N PRO A 192 3.35 0.22 -5.47
CA PRO A 192 3.30 -0.73 -4.36
C PRO A 192 4.74 -0.88 -3.83
N PRO A 193 4.94 -1.06 -2.51
CA PRO A 193 6.28 -1.17 -1.97
C PRO A 193 7.03 -2.29 -2.72
N ASP A 194 8.33 -2.12 -2.95
CA ASP A 194 9.14 -3.00 -3.82
C ASP A 194 9.40 -4.39 -3.20
N ASP A 195 8.54 -4.80 -2.27
CA ASP A 195 8.52 -6.04 -1.52
C ASP A 195 8.00 -7.17 -2.43
N GLU A 196 8.73 -7.47 -3.49
CA GLU A 196 8.51 -8.71 -4.26
C GLU A 196 8.72 -9.92 -3.32
N SER A 197 9.50 -9.76 -2.25
CA SER A 197 9.61 -10.68 -1.10
C SER A 197 8.31 -10.85 -0.33
N ASP A 198 7.55 -9.78 -0.09
CA ASP A 198 6.39 -9.83 0.80
C ASP A 198 5.11 -10.10 0.00
N GLN A 199 5.07 -9.71 -1.28
CA GLN A 199 4.13 -10.27 -2.25
C GLN A 199 4.37 -11.78 -2.43
N GLN A 200 5.63 -12.23 -2.56
CA GLN A 200 5.93 -13.65 -2.60
C GLN A 200 5.64 -14.34 -1.25
N ALA A 201 5.85 -13.70 -0.10
CA ALA A 201 5.46 -14.26 1.20
C ALA A 201 3.93 -14.31 1.41
N VAL A 202 3.17 -13.37 0.85
CA VAL A 202 1.70 -13.40 0.83
C VAL A 202 1.20 -14.48 -0.13
N VAL A 203 1.84 -14.67 -1.29
CA VAL A 203 1.54 -15.79 -2.21
C VAL A 203 1.92 -17.12 -1.57
N GLU A 204 3.07 -17.25 -0.92
CA GLU A 204 3.48 -18.45 -0.18
C GLU A 204 2.55 -18.71 1.01
N ALA A 205 2.12 -17.68 1.75
CA ALA A 205 1.13 -17.81 2.81
C ALA A 205 -0.24 -18.27 2.27
N ALA A 206 -0.73 -17.71 1.16
CA ALA A 206 -1.98 -18.11 0.52
C ALA A 206 -1.88 -19.54 -0.06
N VAL A 207 -0.73 -19.94 -0.60
CA VAL A 207 -0.47 -21.32 -1.05
C VAL A 207 -0.41 -22.29 0.12
N VAL A 208 0.16 -21.89 1.26
CA VAL A 208 0.13 -22.68 2.50
C VAL A 208 -1.28 -22.79 3.07
N GLU A 209 -2.05 -21.71 3.07
CA GLU A 209 -3.45 -21.68 3.53
C GLU A 209 -4.35 -22.56 2.64
N GLN A 210 -4.20 -22.47 1.31
CA GLN A 210 -4.87 -23.35 0.36
C GLN A 210 -4.46 -24.82 0.56
N ALA A 211 -3.16 -25.12 0.72
CA ALA A 211 -2.69 -26.48 0.96
C ALA A 211 -3.15 -27.05 2.31
N VAL A 212 -3.39 -26.20 3.32
CA VAL A 212 -4.03 -26.57 4.59
C VAL A 212 -5.53 -26.84 4.39
N ALA A 213 -6.25 -25.99 3.65
CA ALA A 213 -7.66 -26.20 3.33
C ALA A 213 -7.89 -27.50 2.52
N GLU A 214 -7.06 -27.75 1.50
CA GLU A 214 -7.09 -29.00 0.71
C GLU A 214 -6.78 -30.23 1.58
N ARG A 215 -5.82 -30.14 2.51
CA ARG A 215 -5.54 -31.20 3.49
C ARG A 215 -6.70 -31.45 4.46
N LEU A 216 -7.39 -30.40 4.91
CA LEU A 216 -8.57 -30.55 5.78
C LEU A 216 -9.74 -31.17 5.02
N ALA A 217 -9.98 -30.78 3.77
CA ALA A 217 -10.97 -31.41 2.90
C ALA A 217 -10.67 -32.90 2.64
N ALA A 218 -9.42 -33.25 2.33
CA ALA A 218 -8.98 -34.63 2.11
C ALA A 218 -8.92 -35.46 3.41
N GLY A 219 -8.65 -34.84 4.56
CA GLY A 219 -8.73 -35.51 5.87
C GLY A 219 -10.17 -35.81 6.29
N SER A 220 -11.11 -34.93 5.94
CA SER A 220 -12.54 -35.11 6.22
C SER A 220 -13.12 -36.36 5.54
N THR A 221 -12.78 -36.61 4.27
CA THR A 221 -13.26 -37.81 3.56
C THR A 221 -12.67 -39.11 4.11
N ALA A 222 -11.43 -39.09 4.59
CA ALA A 222 -10.81 -40.23 5.27
C ALA A 222 -11.48 -40.54 6.62
N ALA A 223 -11.88 -39.51 7.38
CA ALA A 223 -12.61 -39.70 8.64
C ALA A 223 -13.97 -40.37 8.43
N THR A 224 -14.72 -39.97 7.39
CA THR A 224 -16.00 -40.60 7.04
C THR A 224 -15.84 -42.07 6.63
N ALA A 225 -14.78 -42.42 5.91
CA ALA A 225 -14.51 -43.80 5.50
C ALA A 225 -14.18 -44.74 6.68
N ILE A 226 -13.59 -44.22 7.75
CA ILE A 226 -13.29 -45.01 8.96
C ILE A 226 -14.56 -45.25 9.79
N ALA A 227 -15.52 -44.34 9.77
CA ALA A 227 -16.80 -44.50 10.48
C ALA A 227 -17.67 -45.64 9.89
N ASP A 228 -17.55 -45.93 8.59
CA ASP A 228 -18.33 -46.97 7.89
C ASP A 228 -17.70 -48.39 8.04
N ALA A 229 -16.43 -48.47 8.46
CA ALA A 229 -15.73 -49.74 8.69
C ALA A 229 -15.95 -50.35 10.10
N GLY A 230 -16.70 -49.67 10.97
CA GLY A 230 -16.77 -49.92 12.41
C GLY A 230 -17.59 -51.12 12.88
N ALA A 231 -17.60 -52.26 12.18
CA ALA A 231 -18.45 -53.40 12.54
C ALA A 231 -17.93 -54.81 12.14
N THR A 232 -16.89 -55.34 12.80
CA THR A 232 -16.75 -56.76 13.28
C THR A 232 -15.35 -57.07 13.84
N ALA A 233 -15.21 -58.23 14.52
CA ALA A 233 -13.96 -58.94 14.89
C ALA A 233 -13.06 -58.37 16.01
N ASP A 234 -13.47 -58.68 17.25
CA ASP A 234 -12.79 -59.52 18.28
C ASP A 234 -11.35 -60.10 18.04
N ALA A 235 -10.73 -60.57 19.14
CA ALA A 235 -9.60 -61.52 19.28
C ALA A 235 -8.12 -61.04 19.32
N THR A 236 -7.61 -60.83 20.54
CA THR A 236 -6.33 -61.32 21.15
C THR A 236 -5.02 -61.55 20.33
N ALA A 237 -3.99 -60.74 20.62
CA ALA A 237 -2.53 -61.04 20.77
C ALA A 237 -1.86 -59.76 21.34
N ASP A 238 -0.88 -59.71 22.25
CA ASP A 238 0.37 -60.44 22.53
C ASP A 238 1.58 -60.10 21.62
N ALA A 239 2.79 -60.20 22.19
CA ALA A 239 4.14 -59.98 21.64
C ALA A 239 4.76 -58.55 21.67
N THR A 240 5.61 -58.34 22.68
CA THR A 240 7.04 -57.91 22.59
C THR A 240 7.44 -56.65 21.80
N ALA A 241 8.05 -55.68 22.49
CA ALA A 241 8.75 -54.52 21.90
C ALA A 241 10.28 -54.72 21.78
N PRO A 242 10.95 -54.19 20.75
CA PRO A 242 12.41 -54.11 20.64
C PRO A 242 12.97 -52.69 20.91
N GLU A 243 14.17 -52.60 21.49
CA GLU A 243 14.91 -51.33 21.65
C GLU A 243 15.69 -50.91 20.39
N PRO A 244 15.91 -49.59 20.17
CA PRO A 244 16.82 -49.09 19.15
C PRO A 244 18.29 -49.15 19.60
N ALA A 245 19.14 -49.83 18.83
CA ALA A 245 20.56 -50.02 19.17
C ALA A 245 21.43 -48.76 19.01
N VAL A 246 22.42 -48.62 19.88
CA VAL A 246 23.47 -47.58 19.79
C VAL A 246 24.55 -48.01 18.80
N GLY A 247 24.84 -47.17 17.79
CA GLY A 247 25.91 -47.38 16.80
C GLY A 247 26.92 -46.23 16.82
N ALA A 248 28.21 -46.55 16.90
CA ALA A 248 29.30 -45.57 17.00
C ALA A 248 30.55 -46.01 16.22
N ALA A 249 31.48 -45.06 16.06
CA ALA A 249 32.79 -45.15 15.40
C ALA A 249 32.79 -45.30 13.86
N GLY A 250 33.79 -44.67 13.23
CA GLY A 250 33.92 -44.57 11.78
C GLY A 250 34.99 -43.55 11.32
N ALA A 251 36.11 -43.45 12.04
CA ALA A 251 37.18 -42.53 11.68
C ALA A 251 38.08 -43.13 10.59
N ALA A 252 38.41 -42.36 9.56
CA ALA A 252 39.39 -42.71 8.54
C ALA A 252 40.23 -41.49 8.15
N CYS A 253 41.55 -41.61 8.28
CA CYS A 253 42.53 -40.59 7.91
C CYS A 253 43.28 -41.05 6.65
N TRP A 254 43.31 -40.21 5.62
CA TRP A 254 44.24 -40.33 4.48
C TRP A 254 44.79 -38.95 4.12
N SER A 255 46.03 -38.93 3.63
CA SER A 255 46.90 -37.76 3.60
C SER A 255 47.39 -37.40 2.20
N ARG A 256 47.68 -36.11 1.99
CA ARG A 256 48.54 -35.57 0.91
C ARG A 256 48.01 -35.78 -0.53
N GLU A 257 48.58 -35.17 -1.58
CA GLU A 257 49.76 -34.30 -1.76
C GLU A 257 49.50 -33.24 -2.86
N SER A 258 50.28 -32.14 -2.90
CA SER A 258 50.73 -31.31 -4.07
C SER A 258 49.80 -30.94 -5.27
N ASP A 259 49.99 -29.84 -6.02
CA ASP A 259 51.02 -28.78 -6.03
C ASP A 259 50.55 -27.45 -6.71
N ALA A 260 51.41 -26.43 -6.66
CA ALA A 260 51.61 -25.26 -7.56
C ALA A 260 50.47 -24.74 -8.48
N ALA A 261 50.19 -23.44 -8.64
CA ALA A 261 50.67 -22.18 -8.00
C ALA A 261 49.56 -21.10 -8.22
N SER A 262 49.64 -19.84 -8.73
CA SER A 262 50.63 -18.80 -9.10
C SER A 262 49.79 -17.54 -9.47
N ARG A 263 50.11 -16.25 -9.21
CA ARG A 263 51.21 -15.53 -8.52
C ARG A 263 50.75 -14.06 -8.27
N GLY A 264 51.25 -13.42 -7.20
CA GLY A 264 51.36 -11.95 -7.04
C GLY A 264 50.36 -11.29 -6.06
N SER A 265 50.67 -10.18 -5.39
CA SER A 265 51.93 -9.49 -5.03
C SER A 265 51.55 -8.19 -4.28
N GLY A 266 52.32 -7.75 -3.28
CA GLY A 266 52.05 -6.55 -2.46
C GLY A 266 51.60 -6.93 -1.04
N SER A 267 52.44 -6.90 0.00
CA SER A 267 53.11 -5.74 0.64
C SER A 267 52.13 -4.67 1.12
N GLY A 268 52.12 -4.27 2.40
CA GLY A 268 52.83 -4.81 3.58
C GLY A 268 52.45 -4.01 4.84
N GLY A 269 52.78 -4.52 6.04
CA GLY A 269 52.47 -3.82 7.29
C GLY A 269 52.62 -4.69 8.53
N ALA A 270 53.83 -4.73 9.11
CA ALA A 270 54.08 -5.43 10.35
C ALA A 270 53.78 -4.54 11.56
N SER A 271 53.08 -5.08 12.56
CA SER A 271 53.16 -4.61 13.94
C SER A 271 53.00 -5.81 14.87
N SER A 272 53.99 -6.02 15.74
CA SER A 272 54.08 -7.18 16.63
C SER A 272 53.82 -6.77 18.07
N SER A 273 52.92 -7.48 18.74
CA SER A 273 52.86 -7.51 20.21
C SER A 273 52.57 -8.94 20.64
N SER A 274 53.62 -9.62 21.12
CA SER A 274 53.53 -10.97 21.67
C SER A 274 53.04 -10.90 23.12
N GLY A 275 51.86 -11.45 23.37
CA GLY A 275 51.29 -11.66 24.70
C GLY A 275 51.00 -13.14 24.90
N ASP A 276 52.03 -13.89 25.30
CA ASP A 276 51.91 -15.33 25.58
C ASP A 276 51.35 -15.54 26.99
N GLY A 277 50.47 -16.53 27.17
CA GLY A 277 49.64 -16.63 28.38
C GLY A 277 48.50 -17.64 28.24
N GLY A 278 48.83 -18.93 28.30
CA GLY A 278 47.88 -20.02 28.13
C GLY A 278 46.90 -20.18 29.30
N ALA A 279 45.63 -20.44 28.98
CA ALA A 279 44.64 -21.02 29.87
C ALA A 279 43.87 -22.10 29.09
N ALA A 280 44.19 -23.37 29.33
CA ALA A 280 43.55 -24.51 28.66
C ALA A 280 42.65 -25.28 29.65
N GLY A 281 41.53 -25.82 29.16
CA GLY A 281 40.86 -26.95 29.81
C GLY A 281 39.59 -26.68 30.63
N SER A 282 38.69 -25.78 30.22
CA SER A 282 37.30 -25.73 30.73
C SER A 282 36.33 -25.17 29.67
N GLU A 283 35.02 -25.13 30.00
CA GLU A 283 33.93 -24.46 29.25
C GLU A 283 33.24 -25.13 28.01
N PRO A 284 33.12 -26.47 27.86
CA PRO A 284 32.10 -27.03 26.96
C PRO A 284 30.67 -26.93 27.54
N GLU A 285 30.51 -27.02 28.87
CA GLU A 285 29.22 -27.01 29.56
C GLU A 285 28.51 -25.65 29.50
N SER A 286 29.30 -24.57 29.56
CA SER A 286 28.86 -23.17 29.48
C SER A 286 28.04 -22.87 28.22
N ALA A 287 28.46 -23.40 27.06
CA ALA A 287 27.72 -23.27 25.80
C ALA A 287 26.38 -24.03 25.82
N ALA A 288 26.34 -25.21 26.47
CA ALA A 288 25.11 -25.99 26.61
C ALA A 288 24.12 -25.32 27.57
N ALA A 289 24.59 -24.77 28.70
CA ALA A 289 23.79 -24.02 29.65
C ALA A 289 23.22 -22.74 29.04
N ALA A 290 24.00 -22.01 28.23
CA ALA A 290 23.54 -20.84 27.48
C ALA A 290 22.46 -21.20 26.45
N ALA A 291 22.65 -22.29 25.69
CA ALA A 291 21.65 -22.77 24.72
C ALA A 291 20.34 -23.20 25.39
N GLU A 292 20.40 -23.90 26.53
CA GLU A 292 19.22 -24.30 27.30
C GLU A 292 18.50 -23.10 27.93
N THR A 293 19.23 -22.11 28.40
CA THR A 293 18.66 -20.83 28.88
C THR A 293 17.90 -20.10 27.76
N LEU A 294 18.45 -20.09 26.54
CA LEU A 294 17.79 -19.53 25.35
C LEU A 294 16.48 -20.26 25.02
N ARG A 295 16.48 -21.61 25.03
CA ARG A 295 15.26 -22.41 24.80
C ARG A 295 14.15 -22.06 25.78
N ARG A 296 14.48 -21.92 27.08
CA ARG A 296 13.52 -21.57 28.13
C ARG A 296 12.94 -20.17 27.92
N ALA A 297 13.77 -19.19 27.55
CA ALA A 297 13.30 -17.85 27.21
C ALA A 297 12.32 -17.86 26.02
N VAL A 298 12.64 -18.60 24.95
CA VAL A 298 11.76 -18.76 23.78
C VAL A 298 10.45 -19.47 24.15
N ALA A 299 10.49 -20.51 25.00
CA ALA A 299 9.29 -21.21 25.46
C ALA A 299 8.36 -20.30 26.27
N VAL A 300 8.90 -19.50 27.20
CA VAL A 300 8.13 -18.52 27.98
C VAL A 300 7.52 -17.44 27.06
N GLN A 301 8.28 -16.95 26.08
CA GLN A 301 7.76 -15.99 25.09
C GLN A 301 6.64 -16.60 24.23
N ALA A 302 6.76 -17.87 23.83
CA ALA A 302 5.74 -18.59 23.06
C ALA A 302 4.46 -18.90 23.87
N GLU A 303 4.56 -19.01 25.20
CA GLU A 303 3.39 -19.09 26.10
C GLU A 303 2.72 -17.71 26.24
N ALA A 304 3.49 -16.65 26.48
CA ALA A 304 2.96 -15.29 26.58
C ALA A 304 2.22 -14.84 25.30
N VAL A 305 2.73 -15.20 24.11
CA VAL A 305 2.05 -14.93 22.83
C VAL A 305 0.76 -15.76 22.67
N ARG A 306 0.72 -17.00 23.16
CA ARG A 306 -0.52 -17.82 23.16
C ARG A 306 -1.57 -17.24 24.11
N GLN A 307 -1.16 -16.80 25.30
CA GLN A 307 -2.02 -16.13 26.27
C GLN A 307 -2.62 -14.84 25.69
N LEU A 308 -1.80 -13.95 25.12
CA LEU A 308 -2.26 -12.71 24.49
C LEU A 308 -3.25 -12.96 23.34
N LYS A 309 -3.06 -14.02 22.54
CA LYS A 309 -4.05 -14.42 21.50
C LYS A 309 -5.37 -14.91 22.11
N ALA A 310 -5.31 -15.70 23.19
CA ALA A 310 -6.51 -16.16 23.90
C ALA A 310 -7.24 -15.03 24.64
N ASP A 311 -6.54 -13.98 25.07
CA ASP A 311 -7.14 -12.78 25.64
C ASP A 311 -7.79 -11.89 24.56
N LEU A 312 -7.15 -11.73 23.39
CA LEU A 312 -7.73 -11.01 22.25
C LEU A 312 -9.03 -11.66 21.76
N VAL A 313 -9.05 -12.98 21.55
CA VAL A 313 -10.26 -13.72 21.14
C VAL A 313 -11.37 -13.60 22.18
N ARG A 314 -11.04 -13.61 23.48
CA ARG A 314 -12.03 -13.36 24.56
C ARG A 314 -12.57 -11.94 24.54
N ALA A 315 -11.75 -10.94 24.22
CA ALA A 315 -12.21 -9.56 24.04
C ALA A 315 -13.16 -9.43 22.82
N GLU A 316 -12.82 -10.04 21.68
CA GLU A 316 -13.66 -10.06 20.48
C GLU A 316 -15.03 -10.72 20.74
N ILE A 317 -15.05 -11.89 21.40
CA ILE A 317 -16.29 -12.56 21.82
C ILE A 317 -17.13 -11.66 22.75
N THR A 318 -16.48 -10.95 23.68
CA THR A 318 -17.16 -10.05 24.62
C THR A 318 -17.79 -8.84 23.90
N VAL A 319 -17.08 -8.25 22.93
CA VAL A 319 -17.59 -7.15 22.11
C VAL A 319 -18.74 -7.61 21.21
N ALA A 320 -18.63 -8.79 20.59
CA ALA A 320 -19.70 -9.37 19.79
C ALA A 320 -20.97 -9.62 20.61
N ALA A 321 -20.84 -10.24 21.79
CA ALA A 321 -21.96 -10.49 22.70
C ALA A 321 -22.62 -9.18 23.18
N ALA A 322 -21.84 -8.14 23.46
CA ALA A 322 -22.36 -6.82 23.82
C ALA A 322 -23.14 -6.17 22.66
N ALA A 323 -22.66 -6.31 21.41
CA ALA A 323 -23.35 -5.81 20.23
C ALA A 323 -24.68 -6.56 19.98
N THR A 324 -24.71 -7.89 20.12
CA THR A 324 -25.96 -8.68 20.03
C THR A 324 -26.96 -8.27 21.11
N ALA A 325 -26.51 -8.07 22.36
CA ALA A 325 -27.37 -7.66 23.46
C ALA A 325 -27.89 -6.21 23.31
N ALA A 326 -27.18 -5.34 22.57
CA ALA A 326 -27.68 -4.01 22.21
C ALA A 326 -28.80 -4.11 21.14
N ALA A 327 -28.55 -4.85 20.06
CA ALA A 327 -29.53 -5.04 18.98
C ALA A 327 -30.84 -5.70 19.46
N GLN A 328 -30.77 -6.62 20.44
CA GLN A 328 -31.95 -7.22 21.05
C GLN A 328 -32.83 -6.18 21.78
N ARG A 329 -32.23 -5.24 22.51
CA ARG A 329 -32.98 -4.15 23.18
C ARG A 329 -33.65 -3.23 22.19
N GLU A 330 -32.97 -2.90 21.09
CA GLU A 330 -33.58 -2.11 20.00
C GLU A 330 -34.77 -2.83 19.36
N SER A 331 -34.77 -4.16 19.26
CA SER A 331 -35.94 -4.92 18.79
C SER A 331 -37.06 -5.04 19.83
N ASP A 332 -36.75 -5.08 21.12
CA ASP A 332 -37.74 -5.16 22.20
C ASP A 332 -38.47 -3.81 22.39
N ASP A 333 -37.74 -2.69 22.42
CA ASP A 333 -38.32 -1.34 22.51
C ASP A 333 -39.11 -0.94 21.25
N ALA A 334 -38.84 -1.57 20.10
CA ALA A 334 -39.54 -1.34 18.84
C ALA A 334 -40.94 -2.00 18.75
N SER A 335 -41.49 -2.54 19.84
CA SER A 335 -42.77 -3.27 19.85
C SER A 335 -43.96 -2.59 20.58
N PRO A 336 -44.33 -1.32 20.29
CA PRO A 336 -45.51 -0.69 20.89
C PRO A 336 -46.83 -1.05 20.18
N ALA A 337 -47.67 -1.81 20.88
CA ALA A 337 -49.14 -1.72 20.86
C ALA A 337 -49.88 -1.49 19.51
N VAL A 338 -50.00 -2.54 18.68
CA VAL A 338 -51.04 -2.60 17.64
C VAL A 338 -52.25 -3.39 18.16
N THR A 339 -53.21 -2.70 18.76
CA THR A 339 -54.51 -3.27 19.14
C THR A 339 -55.69 -2.43 18.67
N SER A 340 -56.42 -2.96 17.70
CA SER A 340 -57.86 -2.74 17.45
C SER A 340 -58.38 -1.30 17.30
N ALA A 341 -58.43 -0.84 16.04
CA ALA A 341 -59.57 -0.09 15.51
C ALA A 341 -59.74 -0.46 14.03
N ALA A 342 -60.96 -0.75 13.60
CA ALA A 342 -61.24 -1.18 12.22
C ALA A 342 -62.50 -0.47 11.70
N GLU A 343 -62.41 0.10 10.49
CA GLU A 343 -63.55 0.52 9.68
C GLU A 343 -63.36 0.14 8.20
N PRO A 344 -64.45 -0.07 7.42
CA PRO A 344 -64.40 -0.77 6.14
C PRO A 344 -64.40 0.13 4.90
N LEU A 345 -64.16 -0.51 3.75
CA LEU A 345 -64.13 0.03 2.39
C LEU A 345 -65.40 0.78 1.97
N GLN A 346 -65.22 1.78 1.10
CA GLN A 346 -66.09 2.01 -0.06
C GLN A 346 -65.25 2.13 -1.34
N ALA A 347 -65.85 1.90 -2.52
CA ALA A 347 -65.14 1.74 -3.79
C ALA A 347 -65.89 2.40 -4.98
N ALA A 348 -65.14 2.86 -6.00
CA ALA A 348 -65.67 3.25 -7.31
C ALA A 348 -64.58 3.16 -8.42
N PRO A 349 -64.94 3.00 -9.72
CA PRO A 349 -64.00 2.49 -10.76
C PRO A 349 -63.94 3.32 -12.09
N HIS A 350 -63.19 2.80 -13.09
CA HIS A 350 -63.12 3.20 -14.52
C HIS A 350 -62.32 4.51 -14.84
N GLU A 351 -61.87 4.81 -16.08
CA GLU A 351 -62.19 4.25 -17.42
C GLU A 351 -61.02 4.29 -18.47
N HIS A 352 -61.33 4.15 -19.77
CA HIS A 352 -60.45 3.88 -20.92
C HIS A 352 -59.82 5.09 -21.64
N HIS A 353 -58.60 4.91 -22.18
CA HIS A 353 -58.24 5.26 -23.58
C HIS A 353 -56.83 4.72 -23.95
N GLN A 354 -56.37 4.72 -25.20
CA GLN A 354 -56.75 4.09 -26.47
C GLN A 354 -55.57 4.37 -27.43
N GLN A 355 -55.35 3.53 -28.45
CA GLN A 355 -54.23 3.67 -29.41
C GLN A 355 -54.43 4.82 -30.43
N GLN A 356 -53.32 5.33 -30.97
CA GLN A 356 -53.27 5.71 -32.39
C GLN A 356 -51.83 5.64 -32.95
N GLN A 357 -51.71 5.64 -34.28
CA GLN A 357 -50.47 5.33 -35.02
C GLN A 357 -50.09 6.47 -36.00
N SER A 358 -48.82 6.43 -36.43
CA SER A 358 -48.31 6.83 -37.76
C SER A 358 -48.65 8.21 -38.36
N GLN A 359 -47.59 8.96 -38.70
CA GLN A 359 -47.20 9.18 -40.11
C GLN A 359 -45.83 9.88 -40.25
N GLN A 360 -45.15 9.66 -41.38
CA GLN A 360 -43.99 10.41 -41.87
C GLN A 360 -44.27 10.90 -43.29
N PRO A 361 -43.87 12.14 -43.66
CA PRO A 361 -43.77 12.57 -45.04
C PRO A 361 -42.31 12.63 -45.54
N GLN A 362 -42.10 12.40 -46.84
CA GLN A 362 -40.85 12.65 -47.58
C GLN A 362 -41.08 13.73 -48.65
N HIS A 363 -40.08 14.57 -48.93
CA HIS A 363 -39.85 15.28 -50.20
C HIS A 363 -38.36 15.69 -50.22
N GLN A 364 -37.56 15.36 -51.27
CA GLN A 364 -37.40 16.06 -52.57
C GLN A 364 -36.80 17.48 -52.40
N GLN A 365 -35.57 17.79 -52.86
CA GLN A 365 -34.93 17.74 -54.21
C GLN A 365 -35.22 18.97 -55.07
N GLN A 366 -34.15 19.74 -55.39
CA GLN A 366 -33.83 20.56 -56.60
C GLN A 366 -32.63 21.50 -56.23
N GLU A 367 -31.57 21.71 -57.04
CA GLU A 367 -31.44 22.37 -58.37
C GLU A 367 -31.71 23.90 -58.29
N GLU A 368 -30.94 24.82 -58.90
CA GLU A 368 -29.65 24.76 -59.65
C GLU A 368 -29.00 26.17 -59.79
N LYS A 369 -27.80 26.24 -60.39
CA LYS A 369 -27.21 27.34 -61.22
C LYS A 369 -26.79 28.75 -60.69
N GLU A 370 -25.49 29.00 -60.87
CA GLU A 370 -24.85 30.05 -61.71
C GLU A 370 -25.26 31.55 -61.66
N LYS A 371 -24.26 32.42 -61.39
CA LYS A 371 -23.81 33.41 -62.40
C LYS A 371 -22.37 33.91 -62.18
N GLU A 372 -21.74 34.41 -63.24
CA GLU A 372 -20.34 34.89 -63.33
C GLU A 372 -20.20 36.44 -63.34
N GLU A 373 -18.96 36.90 -63.55
CA GLU A 373 -18.48 38.27 -63.87
C GLU A 373 -18.56 39.29 -62.72
N GLN A 374 -17.48 39.97 -62.30
CA GLN A 374 -16.43 40.63 -63.11
C GLN A 374 -15.04 40.57 -62.41
N GLY A 375 -13.96 40.84 -63.14
CA GLY A 375 -12.60 40.79 -62.61
C GLY A 375 -11.71 41.99 -63.00
N HIS A 376 -10.70 42.29 -62.18
CA HIS A 376 -9.61 43.21 -62.49
C HIS A 376 -8.29 42.80 -61.81
N ALA A 377 -7.20 43.47 -62.20
CA ALA A 377 -5.84 42.91 -62.22
C ALA A 377 -5.08 42.83 -60.87
N SER A 378 -4.05 41.98 -60.90
CA SER A 378 -2.90 41.81 -59.98
C SER A 378 -2.11 43.12 -59.68
N PRO A 379 -1.12 43.14 -58.75
CA PRO A 379 -0.61 42.05 -57.90
C PRO A 379 -0.38 42.37 -56.39
N GLN A 380 -0.10 41.31 -55.61
CA GLN A 380 0.81 41.18 -54.43
C GLN A 380 1.35 42.47 -53.74
N PRO A 381 1.39 42.54 -52.38
CA PRO A 381 2.10 41.50 -51.61
C PRO A 381 1.57 41.11 -50.20
N GLY A 382 1.93 39.90 -49.77
CA GLY A 382 2.41 39.58 -48.40
C GLY A 382 1.48 39.83 -47.19
N PRO A 383 0.86 38.80 -46.59
CA PRO A 383 -0.13 38.99 -45.52
C PRO A 383 0.48 39.35 -44.15
N ARG A 384 -0.07 40.41 -43.53
CA ARG A 384 -0.17 40.53 -42.06
C ARG A 384 -1.56 40.04 -41.65
N VAL A 385 -1.65 39.20 -40.61
CA VAL A 385 -2.93 38.80 -39.99
C VAL A 385 -2.97 39.33 -38.56
N VAL A 386 -3.91 40.23 -38.27
CA VAL A 386 -4.16 40.85 -36.96
C VAL A 386 -5.66 41.17 -36.87
N GLY A 387 -6.30 40.93 -35.71
CA GLY A 387 -7.74 41.16 -35.48
C GLY A 387 -8.59 39.91 -35.73
N ALA A 388 -9.62 39.53 -34.97
CA ALA A 388 -10.59 40.27 -34.13
C ALA A 388 -11.68 40.99 -34.98
N ALA A 389 -12.97 40.98 -34.63
CA ALA A 389 -13.68 40.43 -33.45
C ALA A 389 -15.17 40.15 -33.75
N ALA A 390 -15.92 39.62 -32.76
CA ALA A 390 -17.39 39.68 -32.63
C ALA A 390 -18.22 38.89 -33.70
N SER A 391 -19.51 38.58 -33.51
CA SER A 391 -20.41 38.64 -32.33
C SER A 391 -21.51 37.57 -32.41
N GLU A 392 -21.89 37.05 -31.24
CA GLU A 392 -23.26 36.80 -30.74
C GLU A 392 -24.44 36.67 -31.72
N ASP A 393 -25.20 35.57 -31.61
CA ASP A 393 -26.55 35.60 -30.98
C ASP A 393 -26.93 34.20 -30.42
N ALA A 394 -28.09 34.07 -29.76
CA ALA A 394 -28.38 33.05 -28.76
C ALA A 394 -29.20 31.83 -29.24
N GLY A 395 -28.99 30.70 -28.55
CA GLY A 395 -29.86 29.52 -28.59
C GLY A 395 -30.13 28.99 -27.17
N ARG A 396 -31.36 29.18 -26.65
CA ARG A 396 -31.74 28.70 -25.30
C ARG A 396 -31.93 27.19 -25.29
N GLY A 397 -31.13 26.47 -24.50
CA GLY A 397 -31.39 25.08 -24.10
C GLY A 397 -31.75 25.01 -22.62
N ALA A 398 -32.90 24.44 -22.28
CA ALA A 398 -33.30 24.25 -20.88
C ALA A 398 -32.64 23.00 -20.29
N ALA A 399 -31.98 23.13 -19.14
CA ALA A 399 -31.52 21.99 -18.36
C ALA A 399 -32.67 21.41 -17.52
N PRO A 400 -32.79 20.08 -17.38
CA PRO A 400 -33.81 19.47 -16.52
C PRO A 400 -33.53 19.78 -15.05
N ALA A 401 -34.58 19.97 -14.26
CA ALA A 401 -34.47 20.11 -12.82
C ALA A 401 -33.92 18.80 -12.20
N VAL A 402 -32.79 18.90 -11.51
CA VAL A 402 -32.30 17.85 -10.63
C VAL A 402 -33.21 17.81 -9.41
N VAL A 403 -33.82 16.66 -9.15
CA VAL A 403 -34.70 16.47 -7.99
C VAL A 403 -33.83 16.23 -6.76
N ASP A 404 -33.95 17.08 -5.74
CA ASP A 404 -33.30 16.88 -4.44
C ASP A 404 -33.86 15.61 -3.78
N GLY A 405 -33.06 14.54 -3.82
CA GLY A 405 -33.52 13.16 -3.62
C GLY A 405 -32.82 12.43 -2.49
N GLY A 406 -33.17 12.78 -1.24
CA GLY A 406 -32.91 11.94 -0.06
C GLY A 406 -31.51 12.01 0.54
N ALA A 407 -31.44 12.40 1.82
CA ALA A 407 -30.23 12.29 2.63
C ALA A 407 -29.96 10.82 3.01
N ALA A 408 -29.45 10.04 2.06
CA ALA A 408 -29.00 8.67 2.33
C ALA A 408 -27.83 8.69 3.32
N ALA A 409 -27.95 7.94 4.43
CA ALA A 409 -26.90 7.76 5.42
C ALA A 409 -25.77 6.84 4.91
N GLY A 410 -25.15 7.23 3.80
CA GLY A 410 -24.00 6.54 3.21
C GLY A 410 -22.80 6.65 4.13
N GLY A 411 -22.62 5.65 5.00
CA GLY A 411 -21.50 5.57 5.93
C GLY A 411 -20.18 5.73 5.18
N THR A 412 -19.51 6.87 5.37
CA THR A 412 -18.31 7.23 4.62
C THR A 412 -17.21 6.22 4.93
N LEU A 413 -16.94 5.31 3.98
CA LEU A 413 -15.90 4.28 4.12
C LEU A 413 -14.59 4.94 4.54
N ARG A 414 -14.20 4.69 5.79
CA ARG A 414 -13.00 5.27 6.38
C ARG A 414 -11.78 4.81 5.60
N ALA A 415 -10.85 5.72 5.34
CA ALA A 415 -9.61 5.42 4.62
C ALA A 415 -8.91 4.18 5.24
N PRO A 416 -8.36 3.26 4.42
CA PRO A 416 -7.78 2.02 4.91
C PRO A 416 -6.71 2.30 5.98
N ARG A 417 -6.76 1.56 7.08
CA ARG A 417 -5.81 1.73 8.19
C ARG A 417 -4.38 1.43 7.71
N ARG A 418 -3.44 2.24 8.18
CA ARG A 418 -2.09 2.34 7.63
C ARG A 418 -1.24 1.08 7.90
N SER A 419 -0.22 0.89 7.06
CA SER A 419 0.84 -0.09 7.28
C SER A 419 1.66 0.21 8.56
N PRO A 420 2.38 -0.79 9.11
CA PRO A 420 3.10 -0.65 10.38
C PRO A 420 4.06 0.55 10.45
N LEU A 421 3.91 1.33 11.52
CA LEU A 421 4.54 2.64 11.72
C LEU A 421 6.08 2.62 11.61
N GLU A 422 6.74 1.54 12.05
CA GLU A 422 8.20 1.40 11.99
C GLU A 422 8.78 1.48 10.57
N HIS A 423 8.01 1.03 9.56
CA HIS A 423 8.42 1.07 8.16
C HIS A 423 8.08 2.44 7.56
N TYR A 424 6.88 2.96 7.84
CA TYR A 424 6.37 4.25 7.36
C TYR A 424 7.35 5.41 7.57
N TYR A 425 8.11 5.39 8.67
CA TYR A 425 9.08 6.45 9.00
C TYR A 425 10.48 6.32 8.37
N ARG A 426 10.76 5.18 7.72
CA ARG A 426 12.03 4.90 7.02
C ARG A 426 11.86 4.93 5.49
N LEU A 427 10.67 4.64 4.99
CA LEU A 427 10.36 4.65 3.56
C LEU A 427 10.46 6.07 2.96
N PRO A 428 10.97 6.22 1.73
CA PRO A 428 10.80 7.44 0.95
C PRO A 428 9.34 7.60 0.54
N ILE A 429 8.85 8.83 0.40
CA ILE A 429 7.42 9.11 0.15
C ILE A 429 6.84 8.38 -1.08
N TRP A 430 7.67 8.02 -2.06
CA TRP A 430 7.24 7.31 -3.26
C TRP A 430 6.95 5.80 -3.07
N GLN A 431 7.35 5.21 -1.93
CA GLN A 431 6.89 3.90 -1.44
C GLN A 431 5.79 4.03 -0.35
N ILE A 432 5.44 5.25 0.05
CA ILE A 432 4.41 5.51 1.05
C ILE A 432 3.08 5.74 0.33
N HIS A 433 2.12 4.84 0.60
CA HIS A 433 0.71 4.99 0.22
C HIS A 433 0.20 6.39 0.62
N ALA A 434 -0.48 7.06 -0.29
CA ALA A 434 -1.10 8.34 0.03
C ALA A 434 -2.25 8.14 1.04
N VAL A 435 -2.56 9.23 1.73
CA VAL A 435 -3.79 9.39 2.51
C VAL A 435 -4.54 10.55 1.85
N PRO A 436 -5.26 10.30 0.74
CA PRO A 436 -5.82 11.36 -0.09
C PRO A 436 -7.23 11.72 0.37
N LEU A 437 -7.46 13.01 0.60
CA LEU A 437 -8.79 13.61 0.65
C LEU A 437 -9.14 14.19 -0.72
N PHE A 438 -10.38 13.97 -1.15
CA PHE A 438 -10.89 14.49 -2.41
C PHE A 438 -11.93 15.58 -2.16
N PHE A 439 -11.81 16.69 -2.88
CA PHE A 439 -12.78 17.77 -2.87
C PHE A 439 -13.01 18.28 -4.29
N GLU A 440 -14.12 18.97 -4.53
CA GLU A 440 -14.41 19.61 -5.81
C GLU A 440 -15.21 20.90 -5.63
N GLY A 441 -15.11 21.82 -6.58
CA GLY A 441 -15.93 23.03 -6.60
C GLY A 441 -15.47 24.08 -7.60
N GLY A 442 -15.91 25.33 -7.40
CA GLY A 442 -15.55 26.44 -8.27
C GLY A 442 -14.05 26.79 -8.21
N ARG A 443 -13.47 27.13 -9.36
CA ARG A 443 -12.03 27.48 -9.53
C ARG A 443 -11.48 28.54 -8.57
N ALA A 444 -12.33 29.44 -8.06
CA ALA A 444 -11.94 30.42 -7.04
C ALA A 444 -11.76 29.74 -5.67
N ALA A 445 -12.84 29.15 -5.15
CA ALA A 445 -12.85 28.35 -3.91
C ALA A 445 -11.76 27.27 -3.89
N ALA A 446 -11.52 26.57 -5.00
CA ALA A 446 -10.49 25.55 -5.11
C ALA A 446 -9.07 26.10 -4.88
N LYS A 447 -8.76 27.30 -5.37
CA LYS A 447 -7.46 27.96 -5.17
C LYS A 447 -7.34 28.59 -3.79
N GLU A 448 -8.44 29.14 -3.27
CA GLU A 448 -8.50 29.71 -1.94
C GLU A 448 -8.30 28.63 -0.87
N PHE A 449 -9.08 27.54 -0.93
CA PHE A 449 -8.90 26.34 -0.13
C PHE A 449 -7.46 25.85 -0.16
N ALA A 450 -6.87 25.69 -1.34
CA ALA A 450 -5.50 25.18 -1.48
C ALA A 450 -4.44 26.07 -0.82
N GLY A 451 -4.67 27.40 -0.80
CA GLY A 451 -3.83 28.35 -0.06
C GLY A 451 -4.07 28.30 1.45
N GLN A 452 -5.33 28.35 1.88
CA GLN A 452 -5.71 28.34 3.30
C GLN A 452 -5.35 27.02 3.99
N ALA A 453 -5.53 25.87 3.34
CA ALA A 453 -5.28 24.53 3.87
C ALA A 453 -3.81 24.36 4.31
N VAL A 454 -2.87 24.76 3.45
CA VAL A 454 -1.43 24.71 3.74
C VAL A 454 -1.09 25.56 4.96
N GLN A 455 -1.68 26.76 5.08
CA GLN A 455 -1.42 27.68 6.18
C GLN A 455 -2.02 27.20 7.50
N ARG A 456 -3.31 26.83 7.52
CA ARG A 456 -4.02 26.40 8.73
C ARG A 456 -3.43 25.11 9.31
N VAL A 457 -3.07 24.12 8.47
CA VAL A 457 -2.45 22.88 8.96
C VAL A 457 -1.01 23.10 9.42
N ALA A 458 -0.22 23.97 8.76
CA ALA A 458 1.11 24.34 9.24
C ALA A 458 1.06 25.04 10.62
N ALA A 459 0.08 25.93 10.82
CA ALA A 459 -0.16 26.58 12.11
C ALA A 459 -0.59 25.57 13.18
N ALA A 460 -1.50 24.64 12.87
CA ALA A 460 -1.92 23.58 13.78
C ALA A 460 -0.76 22.64 14.17
N ALA A 461 0.09 22.25 13.23
CA ALA A 461 1.28 21.45 13.50
C ALA A 461 2.30 22.17 14.40
N ALA A 462 2.48 23.48 14.19
CA ALA A 462 3.33 24.31 15.05
C ALA A 462 2.75 24.45 16.47
N ALA A 463 1.44 24.67 16.60
CA ALA A 463 0.76 24.75 17.89
C ALA A 463 0.82 23.42 18.67
N ALA A 464 0.63 22.28 17.99
CA ALA A 464 0.79 20.95 18.57
C ALA A 464 2.23 20.70 19.05
N SER A 465 3.23 21.10 18.26
CA SER A 465 4.65 20.98 18.61
C SER A 465 5.01 21.82 19.84
N ALA A 466 4.51 23.07 19.91
CA ALA A 466 4.71 23.95 21.06
C ALA A 466 4.03 23.41 22.33
N SER A 467 2.82 22.86 22.20
CA SER A 467 2.09 22.23 23.31
C SER A 467 2.81 20.99 23.85
N ALA A 468 3.37 20.16 22.96
CA ALA A 468 4.18 19.00 23.35
C ALA A 468 5.47 19.40 24.09
N ALA A 469 6.15 20.45 23.65
CA ALA A 469 7.34 20.98 24.32
C ALA A 469 7.02 21.49 25.74
N GLN A 470 5.95 22.28 25.90
CA GLN A 470 5.49 22.74 27.22
C GLN A 470 5.04 21.59 28.14
N GLY A 471 4.44 20.54 27.57
CA GLY A 471 4.08 19.33 28.30
C GLY A 471 5.32 18.60 28.85
N ALA A 472 6.34 18.41 28.02
CA ALA A 472 7.60 17.78 28.43
C ALA A 472 8.34 18.61 29.50
N GLU A 473 8.39 19.93 29.35
CA GLU A 473 9.00 20.85 30.32
C GLU A 473 8.30 20.80 31.69
N ARG A 474 6.96 20.69 31.73
CA ARG A 474 6.21 20.51 32.98
C ARG A 474 6.39 19.13 33.62
N GLN A 475 6.65 18.09 32.83
CA GLN A 475 6.84 16.72 33.34
C GLN A 475 8.27 16.48 33.87
N ALA A 476 9.28 17.15 33.31
CA ALA A 476 10.68 17.02 33.73
C ALA A 476 10.93 17.20 35.26
N PRO A 477 10.45 18.27 35.95
CA PRO A 477 10.66 18.42 37.38
C PRO A 477 9.90 17.37 38.22
N ALA A 478 8.73 16.92 37.77
CA ALA A 478 7.97 15.87 38.45
C ALA A 478 8.70 14.52 38.39
N ALA A 479 9.29 14.18 37.23
CA ALA A 479 10.12 12.99 37.08
C ALA A 479 11.40 13.06 37.95
N ALA A 480 12.04 14.23 38.03
CA ALA A 480 13.21 14.44 38.88
C ALA A 480 12.88 14.29 40.38
N ALA A 481 11.76 14.85 40.84
CA ALA A 481 11.30 14.70 42.22
C ALA A 481 10.94 13.24 42.56
N ALA A 482 10.26 12.54 41.64
CA ALA A 482 9.94 11.11 41.81
C ALA A 482 11.20 10.23 41.87
N ALA A 483 12.23 10.54 41.09
CA ALA A 483 13.51 9.85 41.15
C ALA A 483 14.26 10.09 42.48
N ALA A 484 14.22 11.32 43.01
CA ALA A 484 14.83 11.69 44.28
C ALA A 484 14.16 11.06 45.51
N THR A 485 12.89 10.63 45.40
CA THR A 485 12.09 10.10 46.52
C THR A 485 12.17 8.57 46.65
N ARG A 486 13.01 7.88 45.86
CA ARG A 486 13.26 6.44 46.05
C ARG A 486 14.16 6.23 47.28
N PRO A 487 13.74 5.44 48.29
CA PRO A 487 14.61 5.08 49.40
C PRO A 487 15.82 4.26 48.91
N ARG A 488 16.93 4.37 49.64
CA ARG A 488 18.17 3.61 49.41
C ARG A 488 18.14 2.24 50.08
#